data_AF-Q5BXP2-F1
#
_entry.id   AF-Q5BXP2-F1
#
_cell.length_a   1.000
_cell.length_b   1.000
_cell.length_c   1.000
_cell.angle_alpha   90.00
_cell.angle_beta   90.00
_cell.angle_gamma   90.00
#
_symmetry.space_group_name_H-M   'P 1'
#
loop_
_entity.id
_entity.type
_entity.pdbx_description
1 polymer ?
#
loop_
_entity_poly.entity_id
_entity_poly.type
_entity_poly.pdbx_seq_one_letter_code
_entity_poly.pdbx_strand_id
1 'polypeptide(L)'
;MPIVRTLLPILSCHLMSYAAYLSRAITAHCLDTSLWIRYADYVESQLETDISRLQKLLGRSVRNCPWCVELWQRYALATETVTLENISLKPNTNGAEQESVSKESDFFKEVEGIYETALAAGFTNPDDILRIWRSYCDLHLRRLCSLDKNSLSWDYRLSLLRATFGRAIDYCFGLLRSQLNVDWSLINYYAFIEAKYFDNKERARSVWTGLMKLPGHGSRAEYWLAYIQFEQNWGDMKNLLRICS
;
A
#
# COMPACT_ATOMS: atom_id res chain seq x y z
N MET A 1 28.61 26.43 -26.02
CA MET A 1 27.45 25.53 -26.05
C MET A 1 26.15 26.33 -26.04
N PRO A 2 25.59 26.75 -27.19
CA PRO A 2 24.35 27.52 -27.26
C PRO A 2 23.08 26.67 -27.36
N ILE A 3 23.21 25.40 -27.75
CA ILE A 3 22.09 24.50 -28.12
C ILE A 3 21.22 24.13 -26.90
N VAL A 4 21.78 24.12 -25.69
CA VAL A 4 21.04 23.73 -24.47
C VAL A 4 20.06 24.81 -24.00
N ARG A 5 20.32 26.10 -24.29
CA ARG A 5 19.47 27.22 -23.84
C ARG A 5 18.23 27.45 -24.69
N THR A 6 18.23 27.04 -25.96
CA THR A 6 17.09 27.19 -26.88
C THR A 6 16.10 26.03 -26.83
N LEU A 7 16.52 24.87 -26.34
CA LEU A 7 15.65 23.69 -26.21
C LEU A 7 14.70 23.77 -25.00
N LEU A 8 15.13 24.38 -23.88
CA LEU A 8 14.34 24.49 -22.65
C LEU A 8 12.95 25.15 -22.86
N PRO A 9 12.83 26.29 -23.57
CA PRO A 9 11.54 26.94 -23.80
C PRO A 9 10.61 26.14 -24.71
N ILE A 10 11.17 25.40 -25.68
CA ILE A 10 10.43 24.59 -26.65
C ILE A 10 9.88 23.32 -25.98
N LEU A 11 10.72 22.66 -25.15
CA LEU A 11 10.31 21.56 -24.29
C LEU A 11 9.19 22.00 -23.33
N SER A 12 9.32 23.17 -22.70
CA SER A 12 8.28 23.73 -21.81
C SER A 12 6.94 23.96 -22.51
N CYS A 13 6.93 24.51 -23.72
CA CYS A 13 5.69 24.71 -24.51
C CYS A 13 5.02 23.38 -24.92
N HIS A 14 5.80 22.37 -25.31
CA HIS A 14 5.25 21.05 -25.66
C HIS A 14 4.66 20.32 -24.45
N LEU A 15 5.31 20.42 -23.30
CA LEU A 15 4.81 19.86 -22.04
C LEU A 15 3.49 20.53 -21.62
N MET A 16 3.41 21.86 -21.67
CA MET A 16 2.16 22.58 -21.38
C MET A 16 1.03 22.20 -22.36
N SER A 17 1.35 22.00 -23.64
CA SER A 17 0.38 21.56 -24.66
C SER A 17 -0.15 20.15 -24.39
N TYR A 18 0.72 19.22 -23.97
CA TYR A 18 0.34 17.85 -23.67
C TYR A 18 -0.52 17.74 -22.39
N ALA A 19 -0.20 18.51 -21.35
CA ALA A 19 -1.02 18.61 -20.15
C ALA A 19 -2.44 19.15 -20.46
N ALA A 20 -2.54 20.15 -21.34
CA ALA A 20 -3.82 20.70 -21.77
C ALA A 20 -4.63 19.68 -22.59
N TYR A 21 -3.97 18.93 -23.48
CA TYR A 21 -4.60 17.84 -24.22
C TYR A 21 -5.17 16.78 -23.28
N LEU A 22 -4.36 16.28 -22.34
CA LEU A 22 -4.79 15.27 -21.37
C LEU A 22 -5.96 15.76 -20.51
N SER A 23 -5.90 17.02 -20.05
CA SER A 23 -7.00 17.65 -19.30
C SER A 23 -8.31 17.69 -20.08
N ARG A 24 -8.26 18.00 -21.38
CA ARG A 24 -9.44 17.97 -22.26
C ARG A 24 -9.91 16.54 -22.49
N ALA A 25 -8.98 15.60 -22.72
CA ALA A 25 -9.29 14.20 -22.95
C ALA A 25 -10.01 13.55 -21.75
N ILE A 26 -9.52 13.75 -20.51
CA ILE A 26 -10.21 13.24 -19.30
C ILE A 26 -11.58 13.90 -19.07
N THR A 27 -11.81 15.09 -19.62
CA THR A 27 -13.12 15.76 -19.51
C THR A 27 -14.12 15.16 -20.50
N ALA A 28 -13.67 14.80 -21.70
CA ALA A 28 -14.50 14.14 -22.71
C ALA A 28 -14.70 12.63 -22.44
N HIS A 29 -13.71 11.97 -21.86
CA HIS A 29 -13.65 10.52 -21.67
C HIS A 29 -13.27 10.16 -20.22
N CYS A 30 -14.02 10.68 -19.26
CA CYS A 30 -13.69 10.54 -17.84
C CYS A 30 -13.76 9.10 -17.30
N LEU A 31 -14.40 8.17 -18.01
CA LEU A 31 -14.47 6.76 -17.61
C LEU A 31 -13.31 5.92 -18.19
N ASP A 32 -12.42 6.51 -18.98
CA ASP A 32 -11.25 5.81 -19.52
C ASP A 32 -10.10 5.85 -18.51
N THR A 33 -9.89 4.71 -17.84
CA THR A 33 -8.82 4.51 -16.87
C THR A 33 -7.43 4.77 -17.46
N SER A 34 -7.20 4.42 -18.73
CA SER A 34 -5.87 4.57 -19.36
C SER A 34 -5.48 6.04 -19.54
N LEU A 35 -6.46 6.93 -19.76
CA LEU A 35 -6.22 8.37 -19.85
C LEU A 35 -5.85 8.97 -18.48
N TRP A 36 -6.50 8.53 -17.41
CA TRP A 36 -6.16 8.94 -16.06
C TRP A 36 -4.76 8.48 -15.64
N ILE A 37 -4.40 7.22 -15.93
CA ILE A 37 -3.06 6.68 -15.64
C ILE A 37 -2.01 7.48 -16.42
N ARG A 38 -2.19 7.69 -17.73
CA ARG A 38 -1.26 8.50 -18.55
C ARG A 38 -1.11 9.92 -18.03
N TYR A 39 -2.19 10.51 -17.52
CA TYR A 39 -2.12 11.85 -16.96
C TYR A 39 -1.43 11.88 -15.59
N ALA A 40 -1.65 10.87 -14.75
CA ALA A 40 -0.90 10.70 -13.51
C ALA A 40 0.60 10.51 -13.79
N ASP A 41 0.97 9.60 -14.70
CA ASP A 41 2.37 9.37 -15.11
C ASP A 41 3.04 10.65 -15.63
N TYR A 42 2.31 11.44 -16.42
CA TYR A 42 2.78 12.73 -16.90
C TYR A 42 3.02 13.71 -15.74
N VAL A 43 2.08 13.83 -14.79
CA VAL A 43 2.25 14.72 -13.64
C VAL A 43 3.41 14.28 -12.76
N GLU A 44 3.53 12.98 -12.48
CA GLU A 44 4.63 12.40 -11.70
C GLU A 44 6.01 12.66 -12.34
N SER A 45 6.12 12.51 -13.66
CA SER A 45 7.39 12.69 -14.37
C SER A 45 7.81 14.15 -14.60
N GLN A 46 6.85 15.08 -14.66
CA GLN A 46 7.14 16.48 -15.00
C GLN A 46 7.09 17.43 -13.81
N LEU A 47 6.44 17.02 -12.72
CA LEU A 47 6.17 17.85 -11.56
C LEU A 47 6.55 17.10 -10.29
N GLU A 48 7.77 16.55 -10.25
CA GLU A 48 8.32 15.81 -9.09
C GLU A 48 8.13 16.55 -7.74
N THR A 49 7.89 17.87 -7.77
CA THR A 49 7.68 18.72 -6.60
C THR A 49 6.23 19.15 -6.31
N ASP A 50 5.25 18.93 -7.19
CA ASP A 50 3.85 19.34 -6.98
C ASP A 50 2.94 18.15 -6.66
N ILE A 51 3.23 17.51 -5.53
CA ILE A 51 2.46 16.36 -5.01
C ILE A 51 1.01 16.78 -4.71
N SER A 52 0.77 18.03 -4.31
CA SER A 52 -0.58 18.57 -4.10
C SER A 52 -1.44 18.54 -5.36
N ARG A 53 -0.87 18.86 -6.53
CA ARG A 53 -1.58 18.75 -7.81
C ARG A 53 -1.82 17.29 -8.21
N LEU A 54 -0.86 16.41 -7.98
CA LEU A 54 -1.01 14.96 -8.21
C LEU A 54 -2.13 14.39 -7.35
N GLN A 55 -2.16 14.71 -6.05
CA GLN A 55 -3.19 14.30 -5.12
C GLN A 55 -4.59 14.73 -5.61
N LYS A 56 -4.76 15.99 -6.03
CA LYS A 56 -6.03 16.49 -6.57
C LYS A 56 -6.44 15.79 -7.86
N LEU A 57 -5.49 15.48 -8.74
CA LEU A 57 -5.75 14.74 -9.98
C LEU A 57 -6.25 13.33 -9.66
N LEU A 58 -5.55 12.61 -8.77
CA LEU A 58 -5.88 11.26 -8.36
C LEU A 58 -7.21 11.19 -7.59
N GLY A 59 -7.50 12.18 -6.74
CA GLY A 59 -8.81 12.29 -6.08
C GLY A 59 -9.97 12.52 -7.06
N ARG A 60 -9.72 13.07 -8.26
CA ARG A 60 -10.72 13.11 -9.34
C ARG A 60 -10.79 11.77 -10.08
N SER A 61 -9.66 11.12 -10.31
CA SER A 61 -9.60 9.89 -11.09
C SER A 61 -10.38 8.77 -10.41
N VAL A 62 -10.23 8.58 -9.10
CA VAL A 62 -10.92 7.52 -8.34
C VAL A 62 -12.44 7.73 -8.25
N ARG A 63 -12.92 8.98 -8.38
CA ARG A 63 -14.36 9.28 -8.46
C ARG A 63 -14.96 8.94 -9.82
N ASN A 64 -14.16 8.99 -10.88
CA ASN A 64 -14.63 8.68 -12.23
C ASN A 64 -14.36 7.20 -12.62
N CYS A 65 -13.28 6.62 -12.12
CA CYS A 65 -12.85 5.24 -12.38
C CYS A 65 -12.62 4.48 -11.06
N PRO A 66 -13.66 4.29 -10.22
CA PRO A 66 -13.53 3.64 -8.91
C PRO A 66 -13.11 2.17 -9.00
N TRP A 67 -13.27 1.52 -10.15
CA TRP A 67 -12.85 0.14 -10.40
C TRP A 67 -11.34 -0.02 -10.62
N CYS A 68 -10.57 1.05 -10.76
CA CYS A 68 -9.14 0.96 -11.01
C CYS A 68 -8.33 1.03 -9.71
N VAL A 69 -7.83 -0.14 -9.26
CA VAL A 69 -6.99 -0.24 -8.05
C VAL A 69 -5.74 0.64 -8.09
N GLU A 70 -5.11 0.79 -9.26
CA GLU A 70 -3.85 1.51 -9.38
C GLU A 70 -4.02 3.00 -9.04
N LEU A 71 -5.14 3.60 -9.47
CA LEU A 71 -5.46 4.99 -9.15
C LEU A 71 -5.67 5.18 -7.65
N TRP A 72 -6.30 4.22 -6.96
CA TRP A 72 -6.46 4.25 -5.50
C TRP A 72 -5.14 4.13 -4.76
N GLN A 73 -4.27 3.19 -5.15
CA GLN A 73 -2.94 3.02 -4.54
C GLN A 73 -2.10 4.29 -4.67
N ARG A 74 -2.06 4.87 -5.88
CA ARG A 74 -1.36 6.14 -6.11
C ARG A 74 -1.99 7.29 -5.33
N TYR A 75 -3.33 7.35 -5.24
CA TYR A 75 -4.02 8.41 -4.51
C TYR A 75 -3.71 8.36 -3.01
N ALA A 76 -3.73 7.17 -2.41
CA ALA A 76 -3.39 6.98 -1.00
C ALA A 76 -1.94 7.37 -0.72
N LEU A 77 -0.99 6.96 -1.58
CA LEU A 77 0.42 7.34 -1.46
C LEU A 77 0.64 8.85 -1.59
N ALA A 78 0.05 9.50 -2.60
CA ALA A 78 0.17 10.94 -2.76
C ALA A 78 -0.40 11.71 -1.56
N THR A 79 -1.52 11.23 -1.00
CA THR A 79 -2.12 11.80 0.22
C THR A 79 -1.24 11.57 1.44
N GLU A 80 -0.65 10.38 1.59
CA GLU A 80 0.33 10.06 2.64
C GLU A 80 1.51 11.05 2.60
N THR A 81 2.07 11.32 1.42
CA THR A 81 3.18 12.26 1.24
C THR A 81 2.78 13.69 1.61
N VAL A 82 1.64 14.20 1.13
CA VAL A 82 1.14 15.54 1.50
C VAL A 82 0.91 15.65 3.00
N THR A 83 0.37 14.61 3.64
CA THR A 83 0.17 14.58 5.09
C THR A 83 1.50 14.67 5.84
N LEU A 84 2.53 13.94 5.40
CA LEU A 84 3.88 14.00 5.99
C LEU A 84 4.53 15.38 5.84
N GLU A 85 4.40 16.02 4.67
CA GLU A 85 4.88 17.39 4.44
C GLU A 85 4.18 18.38 5.38
N ASN A 86 2.85 18.28 5.52
CA ASN A 86 2.07 19.12 6.41
C ASN A 86 2.43 18.94 7.89
N ILE A 87 2.77 17.72 8.32
CA ILE A 87 3.25 17.45 9.68
C ILE A 87 4.63 18.10 9.87
N SER A 88 5.52 17.97 8.89
CA SER A 88 6.89 18.50 8.96
C SER A 88 6.95 20.03 8.99
N LEU A 89 5.97 20.71 8.37
CA LEU A 89 5.89 22.18 8.34
C LEU A 89 5.33 22.82 9.62
N LYS A 90 4.72 22.03 10.52
CA LYS A 90 4.21 22.55 11.80
C LYS A 90 5.37 22.65 12.81
N PRO A 91 5.74 23.85 13.29
CA PRO A 91 6.80 23.98 14.29
C PRO A 91 6.40 23.28 15.61
N ASN A 92 7.34 22.57 16.22
CA ASN A 92 7.17 21.86 17.49
C ASN A 92 6.73 22.81 18.61
N THR A 93 5.43 22.92 18.87
CA THR A 93 4.90 23.51 20.10
C THR A 93 4.70 22.41 21.14
N ASN A 94 5.67 22.35 22.07
CA ASN A 94 5.65 21.79 23.42
C ASN A 94 5.32 20.30 23.60
N GLY A 95 6.28 19.61 24.23
CA GLY A 95 6.30 18.17 24.44
C GLY A 95 5.27 17.63 25.42
N ALA A 96 4.53 16.63 24.94
CA ALA A 96 4.00 15.52 25.73
C ALA A 96 3.90 14.30 24.77
N GLU A 97 4.73 13.28 25.00
CA GLU A 97 4.93 12.15 24.06
C GLU A 97 3.73 11.22 23.89
N GLN A 98 2.76 11.22 24.81
CA GLN A 98 1.51 10.46 24.66
C GLN A 98 0.41 11.27 23.96
N GLU A 99 0.42 12.59 24.10
CA GLU A 99 -0.53 13.48 23.43
C GLU A 99 -0.19 13.67 21.95
N SER A 100 1.05 13.39 21.55
CA SER A 100 1.50 13.41 20.15
C SER A 100 1.04 12.20 19.35
N VAL A 101 0.94 11.00 19.95
CA VAL A 101 0.54 9.77 19.22
C VAL A 101 -0.92 9.80 18.78
N SER A 102 -1.83 10.26 19.64
CA SER A 102 -3.25 10.40 19.31
C SER A 102 -3.47 11.46 18.21
N LYS A 103 -2.80 12.61 18.34
CA LYS A 103 -2.85 13.69 17.34
C LYS A 103 -2.23 13.29 16.00
N GLU A 104 -1.17 12.47 15.99
CA GLU A 104 -0.59 12.00 14.74
C GLU A 104 -1.49 10.98 14.04
N SER A 105 -2.11 10.06 14.80
CA SER A 105 -3.06 9.11 14.25
C SER A 105 -4.22 9.80 13.54
N ASP A 106 -4.65 10.97 14.03
CA ASP A 106 -5.72 11.76 13.42
C ASP A 106 -5.34 12.30 12.03
N PHE A 107 -4.07 12.66 11.78
CA PHE A 107 -3.63 13.14 10.46
C PHE A 107 -3.72 12.07 9.38
N PHE A 108 -3.51 10.80 9.74
CA PHE A 108 -3.55 9.70 8.79
C PHE A 108 -4.94 9.10 8.58
N LYS A 109 -5.96 9.52 9.34
CA LYS A 109 -7.35 9.06 9.14
C LYS A 109 -7.88 9.35 7.74
N GLU A 110 -7.44 10.44 7.12
CA GLU A 110 -7.79 10.74 5.72
C GLU A 110 -7.22 9.67 4.77
N VAL A 111 -5.95 9.31 4.95
CA VAL A 111 -5.29 8.28 4.13
C VAL A 111 -5.93 6.91 4.34
N GLU A 112 -6.23 6.56 5.59
CA GLU A 112 -6.94 5.33 5.95
C GLU A 112 -8.33 5.30 5.33
N GLY A 113 -9.05 6.43 5.35
CA GLY A 113 -10.35 6.59 4.70
C GLY A 113 -10.33 6.37 3.19
N ILE A 114 -9.22 6.67 2.51
CA ILE A 114 -9.06 6.35 1.08
C ILE A 114 -9.08 4.83 0.85
N TYR A 115 -8.36 4.07 1.69
CA TYR A 115 -8.36 2.60 1.60
C TYR A 115 -9.73 2.00 1.90
N GLU A 116 -10.41 2.48 2.94
CA GLU A 116 -11.77 2.01 3.27
C GLU A 116 -12.77 2.33 2.15
N THR A 117 -12.66 3.50 1.53
CA THR A 117 -13.48 3.88 0.37
C THR A 117 -13.17 3.01 -0.84
N ALA A 118 -11.89 2.71 -1.09
CA ALA A 118 -11.48 1.81 -2.16
C ALA A 118 -12.06 0.40 -1.95
N LEU A 119 -11.99 -0.16 -0.73
CA LEU A 119 -12.59 -1.47 -0.42
C LEU A 119 -14.11 -1.47 -0.61
N ALA A 120 -14.78 -0.35 -0.38
CA ALA A 120 -16.21 -0.17 -0.64
C ALA A 120 -16.55 0.10 -2.13
N ALA A 121 -15.56 0.33 -3.00
CA ALA A 121 -15.76 0.66 -4.41
C ALA A 121 -16.26 -0.51 -5.28
N GLY A 122 -16.25 -1.74 -4.73
CA GLY A 122 -16.83 -2.91 -5.38
C GLY A 122 -15.94 -3.50 -6.50
N PHE A 123 -14.65 -3.71 -6.23
CA PHE A 123 -13.77 -4.39 -7.18
C PHE A 123 -14.27 -5.79 -7.53
N THR A 124 -14.18 -6.15 -8.80
CA THR A 124 -14.61 -7.47 -9.31
C THR A 124 -13.48 -8.50 -9.27
N ASN A 125 -12.22 -8.06 -9.34
CA ASN A 125 -11.05 -8.91 -9.30
C ASN A 125 -10.52 -9.06 -7.86
N PRO A 126 -10.41 -10.29 -7.31
CA PRO A 126 -9.78 -10.54 -6.01
C PRO A 126 -8.36 -9.99 -5.87
N ASP A 127 -7.57 -9.99 -6.95
CA ASP A 127 -6.20 -9.48 -6.91
C ASP A 127 -6.15 -7.98 -6.63
N ASP A 128 -7.13 -7.23 -7.11
CA ASP A 128 -7.24 -5.79 -6.86
C ASP A 128 -7.54 -5.53 -5.38
N ILE A 129 -8.38 -6.37 -4.77
CA ILE A 129 -8.67 -6.33 -3.32
C ILE A 129 -7.40 -6.62 -2.52
N LEU A 130 -6.64 -7.66 -2.91
CA LEU A 130 -5.36 -8.00 -2.27
C LEU A 130 -4.35 -6.85 -2.40
N ARG A 131 -4.28 -6.19 -3.56
CA ARG A 131 -3.40 -5.03 -3.81
C ARG A 131 -3.75 -3.85 -2.91
N ILE A 132 -5.04 -3.56 -2.69
CA ILE A 132 -5.47 -2.53 -1.74
C ILE A 132 -5.04 -2.88 -0.32
N TRP A 133 -5.31 -4.11 0.14
CA TRP A 133 -4.91 -4.54 1.48
C TRP A 133 -3.40 -4.50 1.70
N ARG A 134 -2.61 -4.97 0.73
CA ARG A 134 -1.14 -4.87 0.80
C ARG A 134 -0.70 -3.41 0.91
N SER A 135 -1.23 -2.52 0.07
CA SER A 135 -0.92 -1.09 0.13
C SER A 135 -1.29 -0.46 1.47
N TYR A 136 -2.41 -0.88 2.07
CA TYR A 136 -2.84 -0.42 3.39
C TYR A 136 -1.90 -0.94 4.50
N CYS A 137 -1.48 -2.20 4.46
CA CYS A 137 -0.42 -2.71 5.34
C CYS A 137 0.90 -1.94 5.15
N ASP A 138 1.25 -1.58 3.92
CA ASP A 138 2.47 -0.84 3.63
C ASP A 138 2.47 0.58 4.22
N LEU A 139 1.31 1.24 4.28
CA LEU A 139 1.16 2.52 5.00
C LEU A 139 1.63 2.38 6.45
N HIS A 140 1.13 1.36 7.16
CA HIS A 140 1.52 1.14 8.55
C HIS A 140 2.97 0.69 8.69
N LEU A 141 3.47 -0.12 7.75
CA LEU A 141 4.85 -0.59 7.75
C LEU A 141 5.82 0.59 7.56
N ARG A 142 5.60 1.47 6.58
CA ARG A 142 6.43 2.67 6.35
C ARG A 142 6.48 3.55 7.59
N ARG A 143 5.31 3.81 8.19
CA ARG A 143 5.18 4.62 9.42
C ARG A 143 5.83 3.99 10.65
N LEU A 144 5.93 2.67 10.69
CA LEU A 144 6.63 1.96 11.76
C LEU A 144 8.14 1.99 11.50
N CYS A 145 8.59 1.70 10.28
CA CYS A 145 10.01 1.69 9.92
C CYS A 145 10.69 3.06 10.03
N SER A 146 9.93 4.17 10.02
CA SER A 146 10.46 5.51 10.27
C SER A 146 10.72 5.82 11.75
N LEU A 147 10.27 4.96 12.68
CA LEU A 147 10.47 5.14 14.12
C LEU A 147 11.72 4.44 14.64
N ASP A 148 12.22 4.93 15.78
CA ASP A 148 13.16 4.17 16.60
C ASP A 148 12.45 2.99 17.29
N LYS A 149 13.11 1.82 17.30
CA LYS A 149 12.59 0.58 17.88
C LYS A 149 12.37 0.66 19.38
N ASN A 150 13.11 1.54 20.07
CA ASN A 150 12.99 1.74 21.51
C ASN A 150 11.94 2.80 21.89
N SER A 151 11.26 3.41 20.90
CA SER A 151 10.21 4.40 21.17
C SER A 151 8.99 3.75 21.82
N LEU A 152 8.41 4.43 22.81
CA LEU A 152 7.11 4.08 23.42
C LEU A 152 5.99 3.89 22.38
N SER A 153 6.10 4.53 21.21
CA SER A 153 5.12 4.44 20.12
C SER A 153 5.31 3.24 19.18
N TRP A 154 6.47 2.56 19.24
CA TRP A 154 6.81 1.44 18.36
C TRP A 154 5.84 0.27 18.54
N ASP A 155 5.63 -0.17 19.79
CA ASP A 155 4.75 -1.31 20.09
C ASP A 155 3.31 -1.06 19.67
N TYR A 156 2.81 0.16 19.89
CA TYR A 156 1.49 0.56 19.43
C TYR A 156 1.37 0.45 17.90
N ARG A 157 2.33 1.00 17.14
CA ARG A 157 2.28 0.94 15.67
C ARG A 157 2.48 -0.46 15.11
N LEU A 158 3.33 -1.26 15.74
CA LEU A 158 3.49 -2.67 15.41
C LEU A 158 2.18 -3.43 15.66
N SER A 159 1.49 -3.14 16.77
CA SER A 159 0.17 -3.72 17.05
C SER A 159 -0.86 -3.32 15.99
N LEU A 160 -0.85 -2.06 15.53
CA LEU A 160 -1.74 -1.55 14.50
C LEU A 160 -1.48 -2.24 13.14
N LEU A 161 -0.22 -2.33 12.71
CA LEU A 161 0.17 -3.05 11.49
C LEU A 161 -0.35 -4.50 11.50
N ARG A 162 -0.13 -5.20 12.62
CA ARG A 162 -0.56 -6.59 12.80
C ARG A 162 -2.08 -6.73 12.82
N ALA A 163 -2.79 -5.77 13.42
CA ALA A 163 -4.25 -5.72 13.38
C ALA A 163 -4.77 -5.48 11.96
N THR A 164 -4.13 -4.62 11.18
CA THR A 164 -4.48 -4.40 9.77
C THR A 164 -4.26 -5.66 8.92
N PHE A 165 -3.17 -6.40 9.15
CA PHE A 165 -2.98 -7.72 8.52
C PHE A 165 -4.08 -8.71 8.93
N GLY A 166 -4.45 -8.76 10.22
CA GLY A 166 -5.54 -9.60 10.70
C GLY A 166 -6.86 -9.28 9.99
N ARG A 167 -7.23 -7.99 9.94
CA ARG A 167 -8.41 -7.52 9.19
C ARG A 167 -8.36 -7.90 7.72
N ALA A 168 -7.22 -7.74 7.06
CA ALA A 168 -7.05 -8.07 5.66
C ALA A 168 -7.25 -9.58 5.40
N ILE A 169 -6.68 -10.41 6.28
CA ILE A 169 -6.82 -11.86 6.23
C ILE A 169 -8.28 -12.28 6.46
N ASP A 170 -8.94 -11.74 7.49
CA ASP A 170 -10.35 -12.04 7.80
C ASP A 170 -11.27 -11.59 6.66
N TYR A 171 -11.02 -10.41 6.09
CA TYR A 171 -11.78 -9.90 4.94
C TYR A 171 -11.63 -10.83 3.73
N CYS A 172 -10.41 -11.22 3.39
CA CYS A 172 -10.13 -12.14 2.28
C CYS A 172 -10.76 -13.51 2.53
N PHE A 173 -10.68 -14.05 3.75
CA PHE A 173 -11.35 -15.31 4.09
C PHE A 173 -12.88 -15.22 4.04
N GLY A 174 -13.47 -14.08 4.40
CA GLY A 174 -14.92 -13.88 4.34
C GLY A 174 -15.42 -13.78 2.90
N LEU A 175 -14.79 -12.92 2.10
CA LEU A 175 -15.23 -12.61 0.73
C LEU A 175 -14.86 -13.71 -0.28
N LEU A 176 -13.69 -14.32 -0.11
CA LEU A 176 -13.11 -15.20 -1.11
C LEU A 176 -13.21 -16.69 -0.77
N ARG A 177 -13.92 -17.07 0.31
CA ARG A 177 -14.17 -18.48 0.67
C ARG A 177 -14.78 -19.29 -0.48
N SER A 178 -15.54 -18.64 -1.35
CA SER A 178 -16.19 -19.23 -2.52
C SER A 178 -15.29 -19.31 -3.77
N GLN A 179 -14.16 -18.60 -3.79
CA GLN A 179 -13.25 -18.57 -4.92
C GLN A 179 -12.12 -19.59 -4.73
N LEU A 180 -12.03 -20.56 -5.63
CA LEU A 180 -11.12 -21.70 -5.52
C LEU A 180 -9.63 -21.33 -5.75
N ASN A 181 -9.37 -20.15 -6.31
CA ASN A 181 -8.07 -19.73 -6.86
C ASN A 181 -7.52 -18.43 -6.22
N VAL A 182 -7.76 -18.20 -4.93
CA VAL A 182 -7.21 -17.01 -4.26
C VAL A 182 -5.70 -17.17 -4.09
N ASP A 183 -4.93 -16.19 -4.59
CA ASP A 183 -3.51 -16.08 -4.32
C ASP A 183 -3.26 -15.61 -2.87
N TRP A 184 -2.86 -16.53 -1.99
CA TRP A 184 -2.54 -16.24 -0.58
C TRP A 184 -1.19 -15.56 -0.36
N SER A 185 -0.64 -14.95 -1.40
CA SER A 185 0.34 -13.86 -1.37
C SER A 185 0.30 -12.94 -0.13
N LEU A 186 -0.87 -12.64 0.45
CA LEU A 186 -0.97 -11.82 1.67
C LEU A 186 -0.36 -12.53 2.90
N ILE A 187 -0.56 -13.84 3.03
CA ILE A 187 0.03 -14.65 4.11
C ILE A 187 1.55 -14.73 3.94
N ASN A 188 2.01 -15.01 2.71
CA ASN A 188 3.42 -14.97 2.37
C ASN A 188 4.04 -13.61 2.74
N TYR A 189 3.36 -12.53 2.35
CA TYR A 189 3.82 -11.17 2.61
C TYR A 189 3.88 -10.86 4.11
N TYR A 190 2.85 -11.26 4.86
CA TYR A 190 2.82 -11.02 6.30
C TYR A 190 3.92 -11.80 7.04
N ALA A 191 4.09 -13.10 6.72
CA ALA A 191 5.15 -13.92 7.28
C ALA A 191 6.55 -13.38 6.95
N PHE A 192 6.75 -12.94 5.69
CA PHE A 192 7.97 -12.25 5.26
C PHE A 192 8.24 -10.98 6.08
N ILE A 193 7.24 -10.14 6.31
CA ILE A 193 7.41 -8.92 7.09
C ILE A 193 7.82 -9.23 8.53
N GLU A 194 7.13 -10.17 9.19
CA GLU A 194 7.44 -10.57 10.57
C GLU A 194 8.86 -11.10 10.70
N ALA A 195 9.30 -11.95 9.76
CA ALA A 195 10.64 -12.52 9.80
C ALA A 195 11.72 -11.51 9.43
N LYS A 196 11.53 -10.72 8.36
CA LYS A 196 12.58 -9.83 7.83
C LYS A 196 12.71 -8.53 8.62
N TYR A 197 11.60 -7.87 8.95
CA TYR A 197 11.65 -6.52 9.53
C TYR A 197 11.60 -6.53 11.06
N PHE A 198 10.97 -7.56 11.65
CA PHE A 198 10.79 -7.65 13.11
C PHE A 198 11.55 -8.81 13.76
N ASP A 199 12.32 -9.58 12.98
CA ASP A 199 13.08 -10.77 13.43
C ASP A 199 12.22 -11.76 14.24
N ASN A 200 10.92 -11.83 13.93
CA ASN A 200 9.95 -12.64 14.66
C ASN A 200 9.51 -13.85 13.84
N LYS A 201 10.44 -14.82 13.73
CA LYS A 201 10.21 -16.07 12.99
C LYS A 201 9.10 -16.92 13.61
N GLU A 202 8.97 -16.91 14.93
CA GLU A 202 7.90 -17.64 15.63
C GLU A 202 6.51 -17.13 15.22
N ARG A 203 6.34 -15.81 15.15
CA ARG A 203 5.10 -15.22 14.68
C ARG A 203 4.85 -15.50 13.20
N ALA A 204 5.87 -15.38 12.34
CA ALA A 204 5.75 -15.74 10.94
C ALA A 204 5.25 -17.19 10.76
N ARG A 205 5.76 -18.13 11.57
CA ARG A 205 5.30 -19.52 11.61
C ARG A 205 3.88 -19.67 12.14
N SER A 206 3.49 -18.86 13.13
CA SER A 206 2.12 -18.84 13.66
C SER A 206 1.12 -18.45 12.57
N VAL A 207 1.46 -17.46 11.73
CA VAL A 207 0.63 -17.07 10.57
C VAL A 207 0.44 -18.25 9.61
N TRP A 208 1.53 -18.93 9.24
CA TRP A 208 1.46 -20.14 8.39
C TRP A 208 0.66 -21.27 9.02
N THR A 209 0.90 -21.54 10.30
CA THR A 209 0.20 -22.59 11.04
C THR A 209 -1.29 -22.27 11.14
N GLY A 210 -1.66 -21.01 11.29
CA GLY A 210 -3.04 -20.54 11.25
C GLY A 210 -3.72 -20.87 9.92
N LEU A 211 -3.05 -20.58 8.79
CA LEU A 211 -3.54 -20.94 7.45
C LEU A 211 -3.71 -22.45 7.29
N MET A 212 -2.70 -23.24 7.68
CA MET A 212 -2.72 -24.70 7.49
C MET A 212 -3.82 -25.40 8.30
N LYS A 213 -4.23 -24.84 9.43
CA LYS A 213 -5.32 -25.36 10.26
C LYS A 213 -6.70 -25.12 9.67
N LEU A 214 -6.84 -24.24 8.67
CA LEU A 214 -8.12 -24.01 8.04
C LEU A 214 -8.56 -25.21 7.20
N PRO A 215 -9.86 -25.53 7.17
CA PRO A 215 -10.37 -26.69 6.44
C PRO A 215 -9.91 -26.71 4.97
N GLY A 216 -9.38 -27.84 4.51
CA GLY A 216 -8.92 -28.04 3.13
C GLY A 216 -7.58 -27.41 2.75
N HIS A 217 -6.97 -26.61 3.64
CA HIS A 217 -5.70 -25.93 3.33
C HIS A 217 -4.51 -26.85 3.58
N GLY A 218 -4.46 -27.54 4.72
CA GLY A 218 -3.40 -28.52 5.00
C GLY A 218 -3.29 -29.67 4.00
N SER A 219 -4.31 -29.91 3.15
CA SER A 219 -4.29 -30.91 2.08
C SER A 219 -3.75 -30.41 0.73
N ARG A 220 -3.57 -29.09 0.56
CA ARG A 220 -3.12 -28.49 -0.71
C ARG A 220 -1.59 -28.33 -0.72
N ALA A 221 -0.91 -29.01 -1.64
CA ALA A 221 0.55 -29.02 -1.73
C ALA A 221 1.16 -27.63 -2.00
N GLU A 222 0.47 -26.78 -2.76
CA GLU A 222 0.90 -25.40 -3.06
C GLU A 222 1.19 -24.56 -1.81
N TYR A 223 0.41 -24.73 -0.72
CA TYR A 223 0.64 -23.98 0.51
C TYR A 223 1.85 -24.50 1.26
N TRP A 224 2.08 -25.82 1.23
CA TRP A 224 3.28 -26.42 1.81
C TRP A 224 4.52 -25.98 1.04
N LEU A 225 4.46 -25.94 -0.29
CA LEU A 225 5.56 -25.42 -1.11
C LEU A 225 5.89 -23.97 -0.77
N ALA A 226 4.88 -23.11 -0.63
CA ALA A 226 5.09 -21.72 -0.24
C ALA A 226 5.66 -21.60 1.20
N TYR A 227 5.19 -22.43 2.14
CA TYR A 227 5.72 -22.43 3.51
C TYR A 227 7.16 -22.95 3.57
N ILE A 228 7.48 -23.98 2.80
CA ILE A 228 8.85 -24.51 2.63
C ILE A 228 9.76 -23.42 2.06
N GLN A 229 9.34 -22.73 1.00
CA GLN A 229 10.09 -21.61 0.42
C GLN A 229 10.30 -20.49 1.44
N PHE A 230 9.31 -20.19 2.27
CA PHE A 230 9.47 -19.23 3.37
C PHE A 230 10.56 -19.69 4.36
N GLU A 231 10.51 -20.94 4.85
CA GLU A 231 11.51 -21.45 5.80
C GLU A 231 12.91 -21.55 5.19
N GLN A 232 13.03 -21.85 3.89
CA GLN A 232 14.31 -21.83 3.18
C GLN A 232 14.95 -20.44 3.16
N ASN A 233 14.13 -19.39 3.00
CA ASN A 233 14.62 -18.02 2.86
C ASN A 233 14.83 -17.32 4.22
N TRP A 234 13.97 -17.59 5.21
CA TRP A 234 13.89 -16.80 6.45
C TRP A 234 13.88 -17.64 7.73
N GLY A 235 13.77 -18.96 7.60
CA GLY A 235 13.57 -19.89 8.70
C GLY A 235 14.87 -20.49 9.25
N ASP A 236 14.77 -21.76 9.65
CA ASP A 236 15.91 -22.57 10.08
C ASP A 236 15.78 -24.03 9.59
N MET A 237 16.92 -24.71 9.48
CA MET A 237 16.98 -26.08 8.94
C MET A 237 16.16 -27.07 9.77
N LYS A 238 16.08 -26.87 11.09
CA LYS A 238 15.33 -27.76 11.99
C LYS A 238 13.84 -27.72 11.67
N ASN A 239 13.28 -26.53 11.47
CA ASN A 239 11.88 -26.36 11.11
C ASN A 239 11.60 -26.79 9.67
N LEU A 240 12.51 -26.52 8.74
CA LEU A 240 12.39 -26.97 7.36
C LEU A 240 12.25 -28.49 7.28
N LEU A 241 13.11 -29.24 8.00
CA LEU A 241 13.04 -30.70 8.06
C LEU A 241 11.73 -31.19 8.68
N ARG A 242 11.24 -30.52 9.74
CA ARG A 242 9.97 -30.86 10.39
C ARG A 242 8.74 -30.69 9.48
N ILE A 243 8.78 -29.73 8.56
CA ILE A 243 7.68 -29.46 7.64
C ILE A 243 7.71 -30.42 6.43
N CYS A 244 8.89 -30.91 6.06
CA CYS A 244 9.07 -31.84 4.94
C CYS A 244 8.90 -33.32 5.32
N SER A 245 8.89 -33.65 6.62
CA SER A 245 8.70 -35.01 7.16
C SER A 245 7.23 -35.37 7.31
#